data_AF-A0A7S2YFM2-F1
#
_entry.id   AF-A0A7S2YFM2-F1
#
_cell.length_a   1.000
_cell.length_b   1.000
_cell.length_c   1.000
_cell.angle_alpha   90.00
_cell.angle_beta   90.00
_cell.angle_gamma   90.00
#
_symmetry.space_group_name_H-M   'P 1'
#
loop_
_entity.id
_entity.type
_entity.pdbx_description
1 polymer ?
#
loop_
_entity_poly.entity_id
_entity_poly.type
_entity_poly.pdbx_seq_one_letter_code
_entity_poly.pdbx_strand_id
1 'polypeptide(L)'
;MPTYNEIAAHFHSQPHLQVKVGKIDGDAERALATRFNVHSYPSFYVIDGYSVYSFEDRARSKHNLIQYVQKKGYKTDYGDGLNTAPLPFYASPLGPVGLIQGTLISTGYGLADIFVWLQDSFHLSPIFAGMILFGSAFVGCFIMIVILAIAMTPKEKQD
;
A
#
# COMPACT_ATOMS: atom_id res chain seq x y z
N MET A 1 21.58 0.78 -4.16
CA MET A 1 21.88 2.02 -4.94
C MET A 1 22.52 3.04 -4.01
N PRO A 2 23.81 3.33 -4.16
CA PRO A 2 24.58 4.19 -3.23
C PRO A 2 24.01 5.62 -3.13
N THR A 3 23.53 6.16 -4.24
CA THR A 3 22.98 7.53 -4.32
C THR A 3 21.82 7.81 -3.36
N TYR A 4 20.96 6.83 -3.08
CA TYR A 4 19.79 7.04 -2.22
C TYR A 4 20.13 7.04 -0.73
N ASN A 5 21.08 6.20 -0.33
CA ASN A 5 21.56 6.17 1.06
C ASN A 5 22.21 7.50 1.44
N GLU A 6 22.91 8.14 0.49
CA GLU A 6 23.48 9.47 0.69
C GLU A 6 22.40 10.55 0.84
N ILE A 7 21.30 10.47 0.08
CA ILE A 7 20.16 11.37 0.22
C ILE A 7 19.53 11.22 1.60
N ALA A 8 19.29 9.97 2.04
CA ALA A 8 18.75 9.68 3.35
C ALA A 8 19.68 10.22 4.46
N ALA A 9 20.98 9.94 4.38
CA ALA A 9 21.96 10.44 5.33
C ALA A 9 21.99 11.97 5.39
N HIS A 10 21.92 12.64 4.23
CA HIS A 10 21.89 14.12 4.16
C HIS A 10 20.67 14.72 4.86
N PHE A 11 19.48 14.13 4.70
CA PHE A 11 18.27 14.62 5.39
C PHE A 11 18.25 14.24 6.87
N HIS A 12 18.68 13.03 7.22
CA HIS A 12 18.71 12.56 8.61
C HIS A 12 19.76 13.26 9.46
N SER A 13 20.86 13.74 8.85
CA SER A 13 21.88 14.54 9.56
C SER A 13 21.46 15.97 9.84
N GLN A 14 20.32 16.43 9.30
CA GLN A 14 19.82 17.80 9.44
C GLN A 14 18.57 17.82 10.31
N PRO A 15 18.70 17.88 11.66
CA PRO A 15 17.57 17.75 12.58
C PRO A 15 16.51 18.87 12.44
N HIS A 16 16.87 20.00 11.82
CA HIS A 16 15.94 21.09 11.53
C HIS A 16 15.01 20.79 10.33
N LEU A 17 15.41 19.90 9.43
CA LEU A 17 14.57 19.40 8.34
C LEU A 17 13.83 18.16 8.85
N GLN A 18 12.54 18.29 9.12
CA GLN A 18 11.68 17.16 9.52
C GLN A 18 11.34 16.24 8.32
N VAL A 19 12.35 15.81 7.59
CA VAL A 19 12.23 14.99 6.37
C VAL A 19 12.74 13.58 6.66
N LYS A 20 11.88 12.59 6.45
CA LYS A 20 12.25 11.17 6.53
C LYS A 20 12.26 10.56 5.14
N VAL A 21 13.36 9.90 4.81
CA VAL A 21 13.55 9.18 3.55
C VAL A 21 13.40 7.68 3.81
N GLY A 22 12.59 7.00 3.00
CA GLY A 22 12.32 5.57 3.13
C GLY A 22 12.20 4.91 1.77
N LYS A 23 12.67 3.66 1.66
CA LYS A 23 12.58 2.84 0.45
C LYS A 23 11.58 1.70 0.65
N ILE A 24 10.92 1.31 -0.42
CA ILE A 24 9.98 0.19 -0.45
C ILE A 24 10.29 -0.64 -1.68
N ASP A 25 10.28 -1.95 -1.52
CA ASP A 25 10.35 -2.89 -2.64
C ASP A 25 8.94 -3.09 -3.21
N GLY A 26 8.70 -2.57 -4.41
CA GLY A 26 7.37 -2.64 -5.04
C GLY A 26 7.00 -4.05 -5.53
N ASP A 27 7.98 -4.93 -5.76
CA ASP A 27 7.71 -6.29 -6.23
C ASP A 27 7.24 -7.19 -5.10
N ALA A 28 7.78 -6.96 -3.89
CA ALA A 28 7.29 -7.55 -2.64
C ALA A 28 5.99 -6.88 -2.18
N GLU A 29 5.92 -5.55 -2.17
CA GLU A 29 4.78 -4.77 -1.68
C GLU A 29 3.83 -4.32 -2.80
N ARG A 30 3.30 -5.29 -3.55
CA ARG A 30 2.47 -5.03 -4.74
C ARG A 30 1.23 -4.18 -4.44
N ALA A 31 0.56 -4.44 -3.33
CA ALA A 31 -0.62 -3.67 -2.93
C ALA A 31 -0.29 -2.17 -2.77
N LEU A 32 0.89 -1.85 -2.22
CA LEU A 32 1.33 -0.47 -2.06
C LEU A 32 1.77 0.13 -3.40
N ALA A 33 2.52 -0.62 -4.21
CA ALA A 33 2.92 -0.18 -5.55
C ALA A 33 1.71 0.16 -6.42
N THR A 34 0.67 -0.70 -6.43
CA THR A 34 -0.58 -0.43 -7.16
C THR A 34 -1.33 0.74 -6.57
N ARG A 35 -1.39 0.86 -5.24
CA ARG A 35 -2.05 2.00 -4.57
C ARG A 35 -1.43 3.34 -4.96
N PHE A 36 -0.11 3.40 -5.11
CA PHE A 36 0.63 4.58 -5.58
C PHE A 36 0.70 4.69 -7.11
N ASN A 37 0.02 3.79 -7.85
CA ASN A 37 -0.01 3.73 -9.30
C ASN A 37 1.41 3.69 -9.93
N VAL A 38 2.29 2.88 -9.32
CA VAL A 38 3.68 2.70 -9.79
C VAL A 38 3.70 1.77 -10.99
N HIS A 39 4.11 2.31 -12.15
CA HIS A 39 4.25 1.53 -13.40
C HIS A 39 5.69 1.13 -13.72
N SER A 40 6.66 1.86 -13.17
CA SER A 40 8.08 1.62 -13.43
C SER A 40 8.94 2.02 -12.24
N TYR A 41 10.13 1.40 -12.16
CA TYR A 41 11.10 1.70 -11.12
C TYR A 41 12.33 2.42 -11.69
N PRO A 42 13.03 3.26 -10.89
CA PRO A 42 12.57 3.82 -9.61
C PRO A 42 11.49 4.90 -9.80
N SER A 43 10.53 4.95 -8.88
CA SER A 43 9.53 6.01 -8.75
C SER A 43 9.71 6.71 -7.39
N PHE A 44 9.61 8.04 -7.37
CA PHE A 44 9.81 8.84 -6.16
C PHE A 44 8.55 9.65 -5.83
N TYR A 45 8.17 9.65 -4.56
CA TYR A 45 7.03 10.39 -4.05
C TYR A 45 7.44 11.19 -2.82
N VAL A 46 6.94 12.42 -2.72
CA VAL A 46 7.01 13.23 -1.50
C VAL A 46 5.64 13.19 -0.84
N ILE A 47 5.62 12.92 0.46
CA ILE A 47 4.41 12.85 1.27
C ILE A 47 4.49 13.98 2.30
N ASP A 48 3.53 14.90 2.25
CA ASP A 48 3.40 16.01 3.21
C ASP A 48 1.97 16.00 3.77
N GLY A 49 1.82 15.43 4.96
CA GLY A 49 0.49 15.15 5.55
C GLY A 49 -0.31 14.15 4.70
N TYR A 50 -1.45 14.58 4.17
CA TYR A 50 -2.33 13.79 3.29
C TYR A 50 -2.08 14.03 1.80
N SER A 51 -1.17 14.96 1.46
CA SER A 51 -0.84 15.30 0.08
C SER A 51 0.35 14.47 -0.39
N VAL A 52 0.21 13.88 -1.58
CA VAL A 52 1.25 13.08 -2.23
C VAL A 52 1.62 13.74 -3.55
N TYR A 53 2.91 13.91 -3.77
CA TYR A 53 3.49 14.56 -4.93
C TYR A 53 4.40 13.56 -5.65
N SER A 54 4.16 13.29 -6.93
CA SER A 54 5.05 12.46 -7.74
C SER A 54 6.21 13.30 -8.26
N PHE A 55 7.42 12.75 -8.18
CA PHE A 55 8.60 13.39 -8.75
C PHE A 55 8.91 12.76 -10.11
N GLU A 56 8.58 13.50 -11.16
CA GLU A 56 8.70 13.06 -12.56
C GLU A 56 9.85 13.76 -13.30
N ASP A 57 10.98 14.00 -12.62
CA ASP A 57 12.19 14.49 -13.29
C ASP A 57 12.80 13.40 -14.19
N ARG A 58 13.19 13.80 -15.40
CA ARG A 58 13.89 12.96 -16.37
C ARG A 58 15.33 12.66 -15.94
N ALA A 59 15.98 13.54 -15.17
CA ALA A 59 17.38 13.38 -14.79
C ALA A 59 17.59 12.56 -13.50
N ARG A 60 16.55 12.43 -12.64
CA ARG A 60 16.55 11.65 -11.37
C ARG A 60 17.84 11.79 -10.56
N SER A 61 18.44 12.98 -10.58
CA SER A 61 19.76 13.19 -10.01
C SER A 61 19.67 13.42 -8.50
N LYS A 62 20.73 13.06 -7.76
CA LYS A 62 20.83 13.32 -6.31
C LYS A 62 20.56 14.78 -5.97
N HIS A 63 21.16 15.68 -6.74
CA HIS A 63 21.07 17.11 -6.50
C HIS A 63 19.64 17.63 -6.71
N ASN A 64 18.96 17.19 -7.78
CA ASN A 64 17.59 17.61 -8.08
C ASN A 64 16.61 17.13 -7.00
N LEU A 65 16.74 15.89 -6.54
CA LEU A 65 15.92 15.37 -5.44
C LEU A 65 16.11 16.15 -4.14
N ILE A 66 17.36 16.44 -3.77
CA ILE A 66 17.65 17.21 -2.55
C ILE A 66 17.08 18.63 -2.67
N GLN A 67 17.30 19.31 -3.79
CA GLN A 67 16.78 20.65 -4.04
C GLN A 67 15.25 20.68 -4.04
N TYR A 68 14.61 19.70 -4.69
CA TYR A 68 13.16 19.58 -4.77
C TYR A 68 12.51 19.49 -3.38
N VAL A 69 13.08 18.68 -2.49
CA VAL A 69 12.55 18.55 -1.12
C VAL A 69 12.91 19.76 -0.25
N GLN A 70 14.16 20.25 -0.28
CA GLN A 70 14.61 21.37 0.56
C GLN A 70 13.90 22.69 0.22
N LYS A 71 13.73 23.00 -1.07
CA LYS A 71 13.07 24.24 -1.50
C LYS A 71 11.55 24.16 -1.41
N LYS A 72 10.99 23.03 -0.97
CA LYS A 72 9.57 22.70 -1.14
C LYS A 72 9.14 22.90 -2.60
N GLY A 73 9.96 22.43 -3.54
CA GLY A 73 9.67 22.43 -4.98
C GLY A 73 8.39 21.67 -5.35
N TYR A 74 7.86 20.86 -4.43
CA TYR A 74 6.53 20.25 -4.52
C TYR A 74 5.37 21.19 -4.14
N LYS A 75 5.64 22.41 -3.66
CA LYS A 75 4.65 23.46 -3.31
C LYS A 75 4.84 24.74 -4.12
N THR A 76 5.94 24.87 -4.84
CA THR A 76 6.30 26.04 -5.64
C THR A 76 6.57 25.57 -7.06
N ASP A 77 6.06 26.27 -8.06
CA ASP A 77 6.32 25.99 -9.48
C ASP A 77 7.85 25.97 -9.75
N TYR A 78 8.44 24.78 -9.64
CA TYR A 78 9.85 24.55 -9.88
C TYR A 78 9.97 24.57 -11.40
N GLY A 79 10.41 25.70 -11.94
CA GLY A 79 10.33 26.07 -13.37
C GLY A 79 11.13 25.22 -14.36
N ASP A 80 11.17 23.90 -14.16
CA ASP A 80 11.72 22.90 -15.08
C ASP A 80 10.66 21.96 -15.68
N GLY A 81 9.38 22.14 -15.35
CA GLY A 81 8.27 21.33 -15.87
C GLY A 81 7.93 20.08 -15.07
N LEU A 82 8.40 19.94 -13.82
CA LEU A 82 7.91 18.91 -12.92
C LEU A 82 6.45 19.14 -12.51
N ASN A 83 5.69 18.05 -12.40
CA ASN A 83 4.35 18.07 -11.80
C ASN A 83 4.45 18.47 -10.32
N THR A 84 4.10 19.72 -10.01
CA THR A 84 4.14 20.32 -8.66
C THR A 84 2.78 20.28 -7.96
N ALA A 85 1.72 19.91 -8.68
CA ALA A 85 0.40 19.75 -8.09
C ALA A 85 0.33 18.46 -7.25
N PRO A 86 -0.27 18.50 -6.05
CA PRO A 86 -0.57 17.27 -5.34
C PRO A 86 -1.52 16.43 -6.18
N LEU A 87 -1.40 15.10 -6.08
CA LEU A 87 -2.36 14.19 -6.70
C LEU A 87 -3.78 14.60 -6.24
N PRO A 88 -4.74 14.73 -7.17
CA PRO A 88 -6.09 15.10 -6.80
C PRO A 88 -6.68 14.06 -5.85
N PHE A 89 -7.61 14.46 -5.00
CA PHE A 89 -8.12 13.61 -3.90
C PHE A 89 -8.55 12.20 -4.33
N TYR A 90 -9.14 12.06 -5.52
CA TYR A 90 -9.57 10.77 -6.09
C TYR A 90 -8.41 9.90 -6.61
N ALA A 91 -7.28 10.50 -6.99
CA ALA A 91 -6.07 9.81 -7.44
C ALA A 91 -4.99 9.70 -6.35
N SER A 92 -5.22 10.33 -5.18
CA SER A 92 -4.29 10.25 -4.07
C SER A 92 -4.32 8.84 -3.46
N PRO A 93 -3.16 8.18 -3.32
CA PRO A 93 -3.08 6.89 -2.64
C PRO A 93 -3.58 6.99 -1.20
N LEU A 94 -3.37 8.13 -0.54
CA LEU A 94 -3.78 8.36 0.84
C LEU A 94 -5.24 8.84 0.97
N GLY A 95 -5.93 9.08 -0.14
CA GLY A 95 -7.35 9.41 -0.14
C GLY A 95 -8.25 8.20 0.16
N PRO A 96 -9.56 8.40 0.37
CA PRO A 96 -10.51 7.32 0.64
C PRO A 96 -10.55 6.28 -0.47
N VAL A 97 -10.52 6.71 -1.74
CA VAL A 97 -10.48 5.81 -2.89
C VAL A 97 -9.22 4.96 -2.87
N GLY A 98 -8.05 5.58 -2.64
CA GLY A 98 -6.78 4.87 -2.54
C GLY A 98 -6.71 3.87 -1.37
N LEU A 99 -7.33 4.20 -0.23
CA LEU A 99 -7.45 3.28 0.91
C LEU A 99 -8.35 2.08 0.60
N ILE A 100 -9.52 2.32 -0.01
CA ILE A 100 -10.44 1.26 -0.42
C ILE A 100 -9.77 0.36 -1.46
N GLN A 101 -9.14 0.95 -2.47
CA GLN A 101 -8.41 0.23 -3.50
C GLN A 101 -7.27 -0.60 -2.90
N GLY A 102 -6.47 -0.02 -2.01
CA GLY A 102 -5.39 -0.73 -1.32
C GLY A 102 -5.90 -1.90 -0.47
N THR A 103 -7.02 -1.72 0.23
CA THR A 103 -7.65 -2.77 1.04
C THR A 103 -8.19 -3.90 0.16
N LEU A 104 -8.88 -3.57 -0.93
CA LEU A 104 -9.42 -4.53 -1.88
C LEU A 104 -8.31 -5.36 -2.54
N ILE A 105 -7.23 -4.70 -2.98
CA ILE A 105 -6.09 -5.36 -3.61
C ILE A 105 -5.36 -6.25 -2.61
N SER A 106 -5.09 -5.76 -1.39
CA SER A 106 -4.43 -6.55 -0.34
C SER A 106 -5.25 -7.80 0.01
N THR A 107 -6.56 -7.65 0.16
CA THR A 107 -7.48 -8.77 0.42
C THR A 107 -7.47 -9.75 -0.76
N GLY A 108 -7.49 -9.23 -1.99
CA GLY A 108 -7.42 -10.04 -3.21
C GLY A 108 -6.13 -10.86 -3.31
N TYR A 109 -4.98 -10.26 -3.02
CA TYR A 109 -3.70 -10.99 -2.96
C TYR A 109 -3.71 -12.05 -1.87
N GLY A 110 -4.21 -11.74 -0.67
CA GLY A 110 -4.34 -12.74 0.39
C GLY A 110 -5.20 -13.94 -0.02
N LEU A 111 -6.32 -13.72 -0.70
CA LEU A 111 -7.16 -14.81 -1.23
C LEU A 111 -6.46 -15.60 -2.34
N ALA A 112 -5.74 -14.93 -3.24
CA ALA A 112 -4.97 -15.58 -4.29
C ALA A 112 -3.84 -16.43 -3.71
N ASP A 113 -3.14 -15.93 -2.70
CA ASP A 113 -2.05 -16.65 -2.03
C ASP A 113 -2.59 -17.88 -1.29
N ILE A 114 -3.74 -17.78 -0.62
CA ILE A 114 -4.41 -18.95 0.00
C ILE A 114 -4.80 -19.96 -1.08
N PHE A 115 -5.32 -19.49 -2.21
CA PHE A 115 -5.71 -20.36 -3.31
C PHE A 115 -4.51 -21.11 -3.90
N VAL A 116 -3.40 -20.42 -4.17
CA VAL A 116 -2.15 -21.03 -4.65
C VAL A 116 -1.59 -21.98 -3.61
N TRP A 117 -1.54 -21.58 -2.34
CA TRP A 117 -1.10 -22.44 -1.24
C TRP A 117 -1.91 -23.73 -1.16
N LEU A 118 -3.23 -23.67 -1.38
CA LEU A 118 -4.11 -24.82 -1.37
C LEU A 118 -3.87 -25.75 -2.56
N GLN A 119 -3.60 -25.19 -3.74
CA GLN A 119 -3.21 -25.96 -4.93
C GLN A 119 -1.89 -26.69 -4.70
N ASP A 120 -0.88 -25.98 -4.20
CA ASP A 120 0.48 -26.52 -4.02
C ASP A 120 0.55 -27.55 -2.89
N SER A 121 -0.13 -27.30 -1.76
CA SER A 121 -0.08 -28.18 -0.59
C SER A 121 -0.78 -29.51 -0.80
N PHE A 122 -1.86 -29.53 -1.60
CA PHE A 122 -2.69 -30.72 -1.82
C PHE A 122 -2.63 -31.25 -3.26
N HIS A 123 -1.79 -30.65 -4.12
CA HIS A 123 -1.71 -30.95 -5.56
C HIS A 123 -3.07 -30.94 -6.27
N LEU A 124 -3.92 -30.00 -5.88
CA LEU A 124 -5.30 -29.93 -6.36
C LEU A 124 -5.39 -29.20 -7.70
N SER A 125 -6.34 -29.62 -8.53
CA SER A 125 -6.70 -28.83 -9.71
C SER A 125 -7.35 -27.49 -9.28
N PRO A 126 -7.28 -26.44 -10.12
CA PRO A 126 -7.85 -25.13 -9.79
C PRO A 126 -9.32 -25.16 -9.36
N ILE A 127 -10.11 -26.06 -9.95
CA ILE A 127 -11.54 -26.19 -9.65
C ILE A 127 -11.73 -26.75 -8.24
N PHE A 128 -10.99 -27.80 -7.87
CA PHE A 128 -11.09 -28.41 -6.54
C PHE A 128 -10.59 -27.46 -5.44
N ALA A 129 -9.48 -26.76 -5.67
CA ALA A 129 -8.99 -25.73 -4.75
C ALA A 129 -10.06 -24.64 -4.52
N GLY A 130 -10.71 -24.18 -5.60
CA GLY A 130 -11.80 -23.20 -5.50
C GLY A 130 -12.97 -23.72 -4.68
N MET A 131 -13.44 -24.94 -4.95
CA MET A 131 -14.56 -25.54 -4.19
C MET A 131 -14.26 -25.66 -2.69
N ILE A 132 -13.04 -26.05 -2.32
CA ILE A 132 -12.64 -26.15 -0.92
C ILE A 132 -12.58 -24.77 -0.27
N LEU A 133 -12.00 -23.77 -0.96
CA LEU A 133 -11.92 -22.41 -0.44
C LEU A 133 -13.32 -21.84 -0.14
N PHE A 134 -14.25 -21.90 -1.11
CA PHE A 134 -15.62 -21.43 -0.91
C PHE A 134 -16.42 -22.28 0.07
N GLY A 135 -16.25 -23.61 0.04
CA GLY A 135 -16.90 -24.52 0.97
C GLY A 135 -16.48 -24.26 2.41
N SER A 136 -15.18 -24.06 2.66
CA SER A 136 -14.65 -23.74 3.99
C SER A 136 -15.17 -22.41 4.52
N ALA A 137 -15.28 -21.38 3.65
CA ALA A 137 -15.85 -20.09 4.02
C ALA A 137 -17.32 -20.21 4.42
N PHE A 138 -18.12 -21.00 3.67
CA PHE A 138 -19.54 -21.21 3.97
C PHE A 138 -19.74 -21.94 5.30
N VAL A 139 -18.99 -23.02 5.53
CA VAL A 139 -19.00 -23.76 6.80
C VAL A 139 -18.54 -22.87 7.96
N GLY A 140 -17.48 -22.09 7.76
CA GLY A 140 -16.99 -21.14 8.76
C GLY A 140 -18.02 -20.08 9.14
N CYS A 141 -18.69 -19.48 8.15
CA CYS A 141 -19.80 -18.54 8.38
C CYS A 141 -20.95 -19.19 9.16
N PHE A 142 -21.34 -20.42 8.80
CA PHE A 142 -22.40 -21.13 9.50
C PHE A 142 -22.03 -21.40 10.98
N ILE A 143 -20.81 -21.88 11.23
CA ILE A 143 -20.31 -22.10 12.60
C ILE A 143 -20.29 -20.79 13.39
N MET A 144 -19.85 -19.68 12.78
CA MET A 144 -19.84 -18.37 13.44
C MET A 144 -21.26 -17.92 13.84
N ILE A 145 -22.25 -18.12 12.98
CA ILE A 145 -23.66 -17.82 13.28
C ILE A 145 -24.16 -18.65 14.46
N VAL A 146 -23.87 -19.95 14.49
CA VAL A 146 -24.25 -20.82 15.60
C VAL A 146 -23.61 -20.37 16.91
N ILE A 147 -22.32 -20.02 16.90
CA ILE A 147 -21.62 -19.51 18.08
C ILE A 147 -22.26 -18.20 18.58
N LEU A 148 -22.57 -17.27 17.67
CA LEU A 148 -23.25 -16.02 18.04
C LEU A 148 -24.65 -16.28 18.62
N ALA A 149 -25.40 -17.24 18.08
CA ALA A 149 -26.72 -17.61 18.61
C ALA A 149 -26.65 -18.20 20.02
N ILE A 150 -25.65 -19.04 20.29
CA ILE A 150 -25.38 -19.59 21.64
C ILE A 150 -24.92 -18.49 22.60
N ALA A 151 -24.08 -17.56 22.15
CA ALA A 151 -23.61 -16.46 22.99
C ALA A 151 -24.71 -15.45 23.33
N MET A 152 -25.68 -15.25 22.43
CA MET A 152 -26.81 -14.33 22.61
C MET A 152 -28.02 -14.95 23.32
N THR A 153 -28.02 -16.26 23.59
CA THR A 153 -29.12 -16.87 24.33
C THR A 153 -29.02 -16.43 25.81
N PRO A 154 -30.02 -15.73 26.35
CA PRO A 154 -29.97 -15.26 27.72
C PRO A 154 -29.95 -16.46 28.68
N LYS A 155 -29.03 -16.44 29.65
CA LYS A 155 -28.89 -17.50 30.64
C LYS A 155 -30.17 -17.56 31.48
N GLU A 156 -30.96 -18.62 31.31
CA GLU A 156 -32.19 -18.84 32.06
C GLU A 156 -31.85 -18.94 33.55
N LYS A 157 -32.58 -18.20 34.39
CA LYS A 157 -32.37 -18.16 35.83
C LYS A 157 -32.86 -19.50 36.39
N GLN A 158 -31.94 -20.36 36.82
CA GLN A 158 -32.28 -21.59 37.52
C GLN A 158 -32.77 -21.21 38.92
N ASP A 159 -34.09 -21.29 39.12
CA ASP A 159 -34.74 -21.28 40.43
C ASP A 159 -34.80 -22.71 41.02
#